data_AF-A0A0R3SNI8-F1
#
_entry.id   AF-A0A0R3SNI8-F1
#
_cell.length_a   1.000
_cell.length_b   1.000
_cell.length_c   1.000
_cell.angle_alpha   90.00
_cell.angle_beta   90.00
_cell.angle_gamma   90.00
#
_symmetry.space_group_name_H-M   'P 1'
#
loop_
_entity.id
_entity.type
_entity.pdbx_description
1 polymer ?
#
loop_
_entity_poly.entity_id
_entity_poly.type
_entity_poly.pdbx_seq_one_letter_code
_entity_poly.pdbx_strand_id
1 'polypeptide(L)'
;MLRRNTFDSDDGKEFWSSAEILMNENAESKLDFGFSYDDERGLGEGVDRDFYSELSREFRRKSGFMWLNSSKTEDSPFVHTTFGLFPTPYPRHLVPLEVLKRFHILGISIAK
;
A
#
# COMPACT_ATOMS: atom_id res chain seq x y z
N MET A 1 0.91 -1.58 -15.95
CA MET A 1 1.75 -0.44 -15.53
C MET A 1 1.14 0.16 -14.28
N LEU A 2 1.97 0.75 -13.43
CA LEU A 2 1.52 1.38 -12.19
C LEU A 2 0.85 2.72 -12.49
N ARG A 3 -0.19 3.02 -11.74
CA ARG A 3 -0.84 4.33 -11.75
C ARG A 3 -0.68 4.95 -10.38
N ARG A 4 -0.46 6.26 -10.33
CA ARG A 4 -0.41 7.00 -9.07
C ARG A 4 -0.97 8.40 -9.24
N ASN A 5 -1.69 8.83 -8.21
CA ASN A 5 -2.15 10.21 -8.09
C ASN A 5 -1.15 11.00 -7.25
N THR A 6 -0.37 11.85 -7.90
CA THR A 6 0.67 12.68 -7.26
C THR A 6 0.10 13.75 -6.33
N PHE A 7 -1.18 14.11 -6.49
CA PHE A 7 -1.88 15.10 -5.68
C PHE A 7 -2.60 14.49 -4.47
N ASP A 8 -2.61 13.15 -4.37
CA ASP A 8 -3.19 12.43 -3.24
C ASP A 8 -4.67 12.78 -2.95
N SER A 9 -5.41 13.13 -4.01
CA SER A 9 -6.79 13.64 -3.91
C SER A 9 -7.85 12.54 -3.93
N ASP A 10 -7.46 11.30 -4.17
CA ASP A 10 -8.36 10.16 -4.39
C ASP A 10 -8.28 9.09 -3.29
N ASP A 11 -7.60 9.39 -2.17
CA ASP A 11 -7.36 8.44 -1.08
C ASP A 11 -6.60 7.17 -1.52
N GLY A 12 -5.73 7.28 -2.53
CA GLY A 12 -4.87 6.19 -2.99
C GLY A 12 -5.60 5.14 -3.83
N LYS A 13 -6.84 5.39 -4.28
CA LYS A 13 -7.62 4.45 -5.09
C LYS A 13 -6.92 4.07 -6.39
N GLU A 14 -6.36 5.05 -7.09
CA GLU A 14 -5.64 4.86 -8.34
C GLU A 14 -4.39 4.00 -8.15
N PHE A 15 -3.63 4.27 -7.09
CA PHE A 15 -2.49 3.44 -6.70
C PHE A 15 -2.91 1.98 -6.48
N TRP A 16 -3.88 1.75 -5.60
CA TRP A 16 -4.33 0.40 -5.25
C TRP A 16 -4.91 -0.37 -6.44
N SER A 17 -5.56 0.32 -7.38
CA SER A 17 -6.15 -0.31 -8.58
C SER A 17 -5.13 -1.06 -9.44
N SER A 18 -3.87 -0.61 -9.44
CA SER A 18 -2.78 -1.23 -10.19
C SER A 18 -1.85 -2.06 -9.31
N ALA A 19 -1.55 -1.58 -8.10
CA ALA A 19 -0.64 -2.25 -7.17
C ALA A 19 -1.16 -3.60 -6.69
N GLU A 20 -2.47 -3.75 -6.41
CA GLU A 20 -3.04 -5.03 -5.97
C GLU A 20 -2.86 -6.11 -7.04
N ILE A 21 -3.20 -5.80 -8.29
CA ILE A 21 -3.09 -6.72 -9.43
C ILE A 21 -1.63 -7.13 -9.60
N LEU A 22 -0.75 -6.14 -9.67
CA LEU A 22 0.66 -6.36 -9.97
C LEU A 22 1.37 -7.18 -8.88
N MET A 23 1.13 -6.87 -7.60
CA MET A 23 1.72 -7.63 -6.50
C MET A 23 1.16 -9.05 -6.41
N ASN A 24 -0.13 -9.24 -6.70
CA ASN A 24 -0.74 -10.56 -6.67
C ASN A 24 -0.28 -11.44 -7.85
N GLU A 25 -0.18 -10.90 -9.06
CA GLU A 25 0.36 -11.61 -10.23
C GLU A 25 1.82 -12.05 -10.03
N ASN A 26 2.59 -11.26 -9.28
CA ASN A 26 4.00 -11.53 -9.02
C ASN A 26 4.25 -12.26 -7.69
N ALA A 27 3.21 -12.66 -6.95
CA ALA A 27 3.35 -13.20 -5.59
C ALA A 27 4.26 -14.44 -5.52
N GLU A 28 4.13 -15.36 -6.48
CA GLU A 28 4.90 -16.62 -6.52
C GLU A 28 6.23 -16.51 -7.29
N SER A 29 6.42 -15.43 -8.05
CA SER A 29 7.63 -15.24 -8.84
C SER A 29 8.84 -14.96 -7.95
N LYS A 30 9.96 -15.65 -8.18
CA LYS A 30 11.25 -15.32 -7.55
C LYS A 30 12.18 -14.53 -8.48
N LEU A 31 11.69 -14.18 -9.67
CA LEU A 31 12.45 -13.41 -10.64
C LEU A 31 12.41 -11.93 -10.26
N ASP A 32 13.52 -11.23 -10.52
CA ASP A 32 13.55 -9.77 -10.49
C ASP A 32 12.57 -9.25 -11.54
N PHE A 33 11.65 -8.40 -11.10
CA PHE A 33 10.72 -7.70 -11.97
C PHE A 33 10.83 -6.21 -11.68
N GLY A 34 10.89 -5.41 -12.74
CA GLY A 34 10.98 -3.95 -12.64
C GLY A 34 9.60 -3.31 -12.69
N PHE A 35 9.49 -2.14 -12.07
CA PHE A 35 8.27 -1.34 -12.08
C PHE A 35 8.36 -0.20 -13.10
N SER A 36 7.21 0.21 -13.64
CA SER A 36 7.08 1.43 -14.45
C SER A 36 5.74 2.09 -14.18
N TYR A 37 5.75 3.42 -14.11
CA TYR A 37 4.54 4.24 -13.95
C TYR A 37 4.03 4.70 -15.32
N ASP A 38 2.70 4.72 -15.45
CA ASP A 38 2.04 5.37 -16.59
C ASP A 38 2.52 6.84 -16.66
N ASP A 39 2.79 7.32 -17.87
CA ASP A 39 3.23 8.69 -18.18
C ASP A 39 4.61 9.13 -17.62
N GLU A 40 5.39 8.23 -17.02
CA GLU A 40 6.75 8.52 -16.56
C GLU A 40 7.82 7.79 -17.39
N ARG A 41 8.88 8.51 -17.80
CA ARG A 41 10.05 7.91 -18.44
C ARG A 41 11.05 7.50 -17.37
N GLY A 42 10.84 6.34 -16.75
CA GLY A 42 11.75 5.77 -15.76
C GLY A 42 11.70 4.24 -15.74
N LEU A 43 12.85 3.61 -15.56
CA LEU A 43 13.02 2.17 -15.32
C LEU A 43 14.20 1.93 -14.37
N GLY A 44 14.21 0.76 -13.72
CA GLY A 44 15.31 0.27 -12.88
C GLY A 44 15.13 0.53 -11.39
N GLU A 45 16.17 0.22 -10.60
CA GLU A 45 16.14 0.15 -9.13
C GLU A 45 15.56 1.40 -8.44
N GLY A 46 15.75 2.59 -9.04
CA GLY A 46 15.17 3.82 -8.53
C GLY A 46 13.65 3.80 -8.52
N VAL A 47 13.04 3.34 -9.61
CA VAL A 47 11.58 3.21 -9.74
C VAL A 47 11.04 2.12 -8.83
N ASP A 48 11.80 1.02 -8.68
CA ASP A 48 11.41 -0.07 -7.79
C ASP A 48 11.38 0.39 -6.32
N ARG A 49 12.41 1.14 -5.90
CA ARG A 49 12.45 1.76 -4.57
C ARG A 49 11.31 2.75 -4.36
N ASP A 50 11.01 3.56 -5.37
CA ASP A 50 9.92 4.53 -5.30
C ASP A 50 8.56 3.84 -5.14
N PHE A 51 8.34 2.74 -5.87
CA PHE A 51 7.15 1.91 -5.71
C PHE A 51 7.02 1.35 -4.30
N TYR A 52 8.04 0.69 -3.76
CA TYR A 52 7.96 0.13 -2.40
C TYR A 52 7.83 1.22 -1.32
N SER A 53 8.41 2.40 -1.56
CA SER A 53 8.24 3.57 -0.68
C SER A 53 6.80 4.06 -0.68
N GLU A 54 6.18 4.14 -1.85
CA GLU A 54 4.78 4.53 -2.02
C GLU A 54 3.84 3.47 -1.45
N LEU A 55 4.07 2.19 -1.73
CA LEU A 55 3.31 1.07 -1.16
C LEU A 55 3.33 1.08 0.37
N SER A 56 4.50 1.34 0.96
CA SER A 56 4.68 1.47 2.42
C SER A 56 3.96 2.70 2.99
N ARG A 57 3.86 3.79 2.22
CA ARG A 57 3.06 4.96 2.58
C ARG A 57 1.56 4.64 2.53
N GLU A 58 1.11 3.96 1.49
CA GLU A 58 -0.29 3.60 1.28
C GLU A 58 -0.83 2.59 2.29
N PHE A 59 -0.02 1.62 2.74
CA PHE A 59 -0.42 0.74 3.84
C PHE A 59 -0.79 1.53 5.10
N ARG A 60 -0.16 2.68 5.33
CA ARG A 60 -0.41 3.52 6.51
C ARG A 60 -1.58 4.48 6.33
N ARG A 61 -2.24 4.54 5.17
CA ARG A 61 -3.33 5.49 4.94
C ARG A 61 -4.50 5.24 5.89
N LYS A 62 -4.99 6.29 6.56
CA LYS A 62 -6.08 6.21 7.54
C LYS A 62 -7.39 5.71 6.92
N SER A 63 -7.71 6.16 5.70
CA SER A 63 -8.88 5.69 4.95
C SER A 63 -8.78 4.23 4.53
N GLY A 64 -7.62 3.59 4.71
CA GLY A 64 -7.46 2.15 4.54
C GLY A 64 -7.83 1.31 5.76
N PHE A 65 -8.04 1.94 6.92
CA PHE A 65 -8.50 1.32 8.16
C PHE A 65 -7.72 0.06 8.61
N MET A 66 -6.50 -0.13 8.11
CA MET A 66 -5.69 -1.31 8.45
C MET A 66 -5.18 -1.27 9.89
N TRP A 67 -4.90 -0.07 10.41
CA TRP A 67 -4.19 0.12 11.68
C TRP A 67 -5.01 0.89 12.70
N LEU A 68 -4.84 0.53 13.96
CA LEU A 68 -5.36 1.24 15.11
C LEU A 68 -4.85 2.69 15.08
N ASN A 69 -5.79 3.62 14.96
CA ASN A 69 -5.51 5.05 14.94
C ASN A 69 -5.92 5.65 16.30
N SER A 70 -5.06 5.51 17.31
CA SER A 70 -5.34 5.95 18.68
C SER A 70 -4.97 7.41 18.97
N SER A 71 -4.19 8.06 18.11
CA SER A 71 -3.67 9.41 18.35
C SER A 71 -4.30 10.45 17.42
N LYS A 72 -4.59 11.61 18.00
CA LYS A 72 -4.95 12.86 17.32
C LYS A 72 -3.77 13.44 16.53
N THR A 73 -3.18 12.67 15.63
CA THR A 73 -2.34 13.23 14.56
C THR A 73 -3.29 13.81 13.51
N GLU A 74 -4.03 14.87 13.86
CA GLU A 74 -5.23 15.32 13.11
C GLU A 74 -4.91 15.83 11.70
N ASP A 75 -3.66 16.19 11.40
CA ASP A 75 -3.33 16.86 10.12
C ASP A 75 -2.75 15.94 9.04
N SER A 76 -2.43 14.67 9.33
CA SER A 76 -1.88 13.73 8.34
C SER A 76 -2.92 12.70 7.88
N PRO A 77 -3.03 12.40 6.58
CA PRO A 77 -3.87 11.30 6.08
C PRO A 77 -3.28 9.92 6.40
N PHE A 78 -2.05 9.85 6.93
CA PHE A 78 -1.36 8.60 7.26
C PHE A 78 -1.27 8.38 8.77
N VAL A 79 -1.30 7.11 9.18
CA VAL A 79 -1.12 6.67 10.56
C VAL A 79 0.35 6.77 10.95
N HIS A 80 0.62 7.50 12.04
CA HIS A 80 1.93 7.60 12.65
C HIS A 80 1.85 7.18 14.11
N THR A 81 2.63 6.17 14.48
CA THR A 81 2.68 5.65 15.85
C THR A 81 4.13 5.45 16.29
N THR A 82 4.44 5.86 17.52
CA THR A 82 5.78 5.71 18.10
C THR A 82 6.14 4.24 18.37
N PHE A 83 5.13 3.41 18.66
CA PHE A 83 5.31 2.03 19.13
C PHE A 83 5.04 0.97 18.05
N GLY A 84 4.98 1.37 16.78
CA GLY A 84 4.68 0.48 15.67
C GLY A 84 3.20 0.38 15.32
N LEU A 85 2.90 -0.30 14.21
CA LEU A 85 1.55 -0.42 13.67
C LEU A 85 0.85 -1.63 14.25
N PHE A 86 -0.34 -1.43 14.80
CA PHE A 86 -1.18 -2.49 15.36
C PHE A 86 -2.44 -2.62 14.50
N PRO A 87 -2.85 -3.81 14.05
CA PRO A 87 -4.05 -3.97 13.23
C PRO A 87 -5.31 -3.41 13.90
N THR A 88 -6.20 -2.81 13.11
CA THR A 88 -7.51 -2.35 13.60
C THR A 88 -8.31 -3.54 14.14
N PRO A 89 -8.88 -3.43 15.36
CA PRO A 89 -9.64 -4.51 15.97
C PRO A 89 -11.03 -4.59 15.34
N TYR A 90 -11.18 -5.44 14.32
CA TYR A 90 -12.49 -5.76 13.74
C TYR A 90 -13.16 -6.94 14.46
N PRO A 91 -14.50 -6.93 14.59
CA PRO A 91 -15.24 -8.15 14.88
C PRO A 91 -14.96 -9.21 13.82
N ARG A 92 -14.84 -10.48 14.21
CA ARG A 92 -14.42 -11.59 13.32
C ARG A 92 -15.21 -11.67 12.00
N HIS A 93 -16.48 -11.30 12.02
CA HIS A 93 -17.41 -11.40 10.89
C HIS A 93 -17.60 -10.07 10.13
N LEU A 94 -16.83 -9.02 10.48
CA LEU A 94 -17.00 -7.66 9.94
C LEU A 94 -15.68 -7.02 9.48
N VAL A 95 -14.70 -7.83 9.06
CA VAL A 95 -13.49 -7.29 8.42
C VAL A 95 -13.83 -6.93 6.97
N PRO A 96 -13.63 -5.68 6.52
CA PRO A 96 -13.82 -5.31 5.11
C PRO A 96 -12.89 -6.11 4.19
N LEU A 97 -13.37 -6.48 3.01
CA LEU A 97 -12.61 -7.29 2.05
C LEU A 97 -11.33 -6.56 1.61
N GLU A 98 -11.39 -5.25 1.43
CA GLU A 98 -10.26 -4.40 1.06
C GLU A 98 -9.16 -4.44 2.11
N VAL A 99 -9.52 -4.50 3.39
CA VAL A 99 -8.54 -4.62 4.48
C VAL A 99 -7.84 -5.98 4.41
N LEU A 100 -8.59 -7.06 4.17
CA LEU A 100 -8.02 -8.40 4.01
C LEU A 100 -7.09 -8.48 2.80
N LYS A 101 -7.50 -7.93 1.66
CA LYS A 101 -6.67 -7.85 0.46
C LYS A 101 -5.37 -7.10 0.72
N ARG A 102 -5.43 -5.94 1.39
CA ARG A 102 -4.22 -5.16 1.70
C ARG A 102 -3.30 -5.88 2.67
N PHE A 103 -3.82 -6.60 3.68
CA PHE A 103 -2.97 -7.44 4.52
C PHE A 103 -2.33 -8.61 3.77
N HIS A 104 -3.04 -9.20 2.80
CA HIS A 104 -2.47 -10.20 1.89
C HIS A 104 -1.32 -9.62 1.05
N ILE A 105 -1.53 -8.45 0.44
CA ILE A 105 -0.49 -7.76 -0.34
C ILE A 105 0.68 -7.35 0.55
N LEU A 106 0.44 -6.89 1.78
CA LEU A 106 1.51 -6.61 2.76
C LEU A 106 2.36 -7.85 3.03
N GLY A 107 1.73 -9.01 3.19
CA GLY A 107 2.43 -10.29 3.36
C GLY A 107 3.33 -10.61 2.17
N ILE A 108 2.84 -10.43 0.93
CA ILE A 108 3.64 -10.59 -0.28
C ILE A 108 4.82 -9.61 -0.29
N SER A 109 4.57 -8.33 -0.02
CA SER A 109 5.59 -7.27 -0.07
C SER A 109 6.71 -7.47 0.95
N ILE A 110 6.43 -8.03 2.13
CA ILE A 110 7.44 -8.31 3.16
C ILE A 110 8.27 -9.56 2.81
N ALA A 111 7.68 -10.51 2.09
CA ALA A 111 8.34 -11.76 1.72
C ALA A 111 9.21 -11.67 0.45
N LYS A 112 9.03 -10.61 -0.33
CA LYS A 112 9.84 -10.26 -1.51
C LYS A 112 11.20 -9.71 -1.09
#